data_AF-A0A817QAU7-F1
#
_entry.id   AF-A0A817QAU7-F1
#
_cell.length_a   1.000
_cell.length_b   1.000
_cell.length_c   1.000
_cell.angle_alpha   90.00
_cell.angle_beta   90.00
_cell.angle_gamma   90.00
#
_symmetry.space_group_name_H-M   'P 1'
#
loop_
_entity.id
_entity.type
_entity.pdbx_description
1 polymer ?
#
loop_
_entity_poly.entity_id
_entity_poly.type
_entity_poly.pdbx_seq_one_letter_code
_entity_poly.pdbx_strand_id
1 'polypeptide(L)'
;MTIASHSTESCYLNEDDNENDQRRKSLLNDPNYGIVLCFLDKFRNILSLPDYPLQRFEDHLVNCQEPNSPRLIDFHFTLLKRLSLAKNAQHEKFDSIITKFASRFDVHDSEHLKTIGYLQADINLKIRTIKNLLESQFDVNQILKNSLINKLAREIKSSPLGRDRFGVSYWFFMDKNCFVRLFREDINIDRTWTNIANNCDELENFIKLLITDFVVRKKFPDWIIDYEQFSSLQPSNDFEQYYSPTPVNVNKEDEEEMKKNKSISIYFSNN
;
A
#
# COMPACT_ATOMS: atom_id res chain seq x y z
N MET A 1 -44.52 -1.29 -41.50
CA MET A 1 -44.86 -1.46 -40.07
C MET A 1 -43.68 -2.16 -39.45
N THR A 2 -42.82 -1.38 -38.79
CA THR A 2 -41.52 -1.81 -38.26
C THR A 2 -41.72 -2.41 -36.88
N ILE A 3 -41.32 -3.66 -36.67
CA ILE A 3 -41.22 -4.25 -35.33
C ILE A 3 -39.72 -4.34 -35.02
N ALA A 4 -39.32 -3.57 -34.00
CA ALA A 4 -37.95 -3.44 -33.54
C ALA A 4 -37.44 -4.76 -32.95
N SER A 5 -36.28 -5.20 -33.43
CA SER A 5 -35.43 -6.17 -32.76
C SER A 5 -34.69 -5.46 -31.63
N HIS A 6 -35.10 -5.69 -30.38
CA HIS A 6 -34.27 -5.37 -29.22
C HIS A 6 -33.10 -6.35 -29.18
N SER A 7 -31.91 -5.84 -29.48
CA SER A 7 -30.64 -6.47 -29.18
C SER A 7 -30.43 -6.51 -27.67
N THR A 8 -30.56 -7.70 -27.09
CA THR A 8 -29.97 -8.02 -25.79
C THR A 8 -28.45 -7.99 -25.92
N GLU A 9 -27.83 -6.87 -25.51
CA GLU A 9 -26.44 -6.86 -25.06
C GLU A 9 -26.37 -7.66 -23.75
N SER A 10 -26.13 -8.97 -23.84
CA SER A 10 -25.75 -9.78 -22.69
C SER A 10 -24.24 -9.80 -22.55
N CYS A 11 -23.79 -9.21 -21.45
CA CYS A 11 -22.48 -9.27 -20.82
C CYS A 11 -21.60 -10.45 -21.23
N TYR A 12 -20.55 -10.18 -22.01
CA TYR A 12 -19.29 -10.91 -21.92
C TYR A 12 -18.36 -10.08 -21.02
N LEU A 13 -18.48 -10.25 -19.71
CA LEU A 13 -17.36 -9.90 -18.81
C LEU A 13 -16.41 -11.09 -18.88
N ASN A 14 -15.19 -10.86 -19.37
CA ASN A 14 -14.21 -11.92 -19.66
C ASN A 14 -13.79 -12.60 -18.36
N GLU A 15 -13.65 -13.93 -18.35
CA GLU A 15 -13.24 -14.71 -17.17
C GLU A 15 -11.89 -14.23 -16.59
N ASP A 16 -11.00 -13.69 -17.44
CA ASP A 16 -9.71 -13.11 -17.07
C ASP A 16 -9.83 -11.83 -16.20
N ASP A 17 -10.87 -11.01 -16.41
CA ASP A 17 -11.09 -9.79 -15.62
C ASP A 17 -11.47 -10.15 -14.17
N ASN A 18 -12.23 -11.23 -13.98
CA ASN A 18 -12.64 -11.72 -12.68
C ASN A 18 -11.46 -12.35 -11.89
N GLU A 19 -10.57 -13.09 -12.56
CA GLU A 19 -9.39 -13.66 -11.90
C GLU A 19 -8.44 -12.55 -11.41
N ASN A 20 -8.17 -11.54 -12.25
CA ASN A 20 -7.30 -10.42 -11.89
C ASN A 20 -7.88 -9.58 -10.74
N ASP A 21 -9.20 -9.41 -10.71
CA ASP A 21 -9.87 -8.73 -9.59
C ASP A 21 -9.72 -9.50 -8.28
N GLN A 22 -9.86 -10.83 -8.31
CA GLN A 22 -9.66 -11.66 -7.13
C GLN A 22 -8.21 -11.63 -6.64
N ARG A 23 -7.26 -11.67 -7.57
CA ARG A 23 -5.83 -11.55 -7.30
C ARG A 23 -5.47 -10.19 -6.71
N ARG A 24 -6.06 -9.11 -7.23
CA ARG A 24 -5.90 -7.75 -6.69
C ARG A 24 -6.47 -7.64 -5.28
N LYS A 25 -7.64 -8.21 -5.02
CA LYS A 25 -8.20 -8.29 -3.65
C LYS A 25 -7.26 -9.06 -2.71
N SER A 26 -6.64 -10.14 -3.17
CA SER A 26 -5.66 -10.89 -2.37
C SER A 26 -4.42 -10.03 -2.07
N LEU A 27 -3.89 -9.30 -3.06
CA LEU A 27 -2.76 -8.39 -2.88
C LEU A 27 -3.06 -7.30 -1.83
N LEU A 28 -4.22 -6.65 -1.96
CA LEU A 28 -4.60 -5.54 -1.10
C LEU A 28 -4.88 -5.97 0.36
N ASN A 29 -5.16 -7.25 0.60
CA ASN A 29 -5.34 -7.79 1.95
C ASN A 29 -4.10 -8.56 2.46
N ASP A 30 -2.99 -8.58 1.71
CA ASP A 30 -1.72 -9.14 2.21
C ASP A 30 -1.06 -8.14 3.17
N PRO A 31 -0.82 -8.50 4.44
CA PRO A 31 -0.16 -7.61 5.40
C PRO A 31 1.26 -7.21 4.96
N ASN A 32 1.97 -8.05 4.20
CA ASN A 32 3.28 -7.71 3.66
C ASN A 32 3.18 -6.56 2.64
N TYR A 33 2.08 -6.44 1.89
CA TYR A 33 1.88 -5.31 0.99
C TYR A 33 1.76 -3.99 1.76
N GLY A 34 1.05 -3.99 2.90
CA GLY A 34 0.99 -2.85 3.82
C GLY A 34 2.38 -2.42 4.32
N ILE A 35 3.24 -3.38 4.65
CA ILE A 35 4.64 -3.13 5.05
C ILE A 35 5.43 -2.50 3.89
N VAL A 36 5.26 -3.03 2.68
CA VAL A 36 5.89 -2.47 1.47
C VAL A 36 5.46 -1.01 1.26
N LEU A 37 4.18 -0.70 1.40
CA LEU A 37 3.67 0.68 1.28
C LEU A 37 4.23 1.59 2.36
N CYS A 38 4.22 1.16 3.63
CA CYS A 38 4.83 1.90 4.75
C CYS A 38 6.29 2.25 4.50
N PHE A 39 7.06 1.30 3.97
CA PHE A 39 8.46 1.51 3.66
C PHE A 39 8.63 2.52 2.52
N LEU A 40 7.86 2.35 1.44
CA LEU A 40 7.96 3.22 0.26
C LEU A 40 7.53 4.65 0.58
N ASP A 41 6.47 4.85 1.35
CA ASP A 41 6.04 6.17 1.80
C ASP A 41 7.16 6.91 2.56
N LYS A 42 7.87 6.18 3.43
CA LYS A 42 8.84 6.78 4.34
C LYS A 42 10.26 6.90 3.77
N PHE A 43 10.71 5.92 2.98
CA PHE A 43 12.13 5.79 2.62
C PHE A 43 12.40 5.85 1.11
N ARG A 44 11.39 5.92 0.24
CA ARG A 44 11.57 5.99 -1.23
C ARG A 44 12.55 7.09 -1.63
N ASN A 45 12.39 8.29 -1.06
CA ASN A 45 13.20 9.46 -1.40
C ASN A 45 14.67 9.28 -0.95
N ILE A 46 14.88 8.74 0.25
CA ILE A 46 16.23 8.48 0.80
C ILE A 46 16.98 7.47 -0.08
N LEU A 47 16.27 6.47 -0.60
CA LEU A 47 16.83 5.46 -1.48
C LEU A 47 16.93 5.91 -2.95
N SER A 48 16.38 7.08 -3.28
CA SER A 48 16.25 7.58 -4.65
C SER A 48 15.59 6.56 -5.59
N LEU A 49 14.57 5.85 -5.09
CA LEU A 49 13.81 4.90 -5.91
C LEU A 49 12.98 5.68 -6.93
N PRO A 50 12.84 5.17 -8.17
CA PRO A 50 12.01 5.81 -9.17
C PRO A 50 10.56 5.90 -8.69
N ASP A 51 9.85 6.92 -9.16
CA ASP A 51 8.43 7.01 -8.89
C ASP A 51 7.69 5.81 -9.51
N TYR A 52 6.75 5.24 -8.77
CA TYR A 52 6.04 4.05 -9.17
C TYR A 52 4.59 4.17 -8.69
N PRO A 53 3.69 4.66 -9.58
CA PRO A 53 2.28 4.84 -9.23
C PRO A 53 1.68 3.55 -8.69
N LEU A 54 0.83 3.66 -7.67
CA LEU A 54 0.28 2.54 -6.91
C LEU A 54 -0.43 1.55 -7.82
N GLN A 55 -1.34 2.04 -8.65
CA GLN A 55 -2.10 1.20 -9.58
C GLN A 55 -1.17 0.43 -10.52
N ARG A 56 -0.16 1.09 -11.11
CA ARG A 56 0.80 0.42 -12.00
C ARG A 56 1.67 -0.60 -11.29
N PHE A 57 2.04 -0.31 -10.04
CA PHE A 57 2.82 -1.25 -9.23
C PHE A 57 2.00 -2.51 -8.93
N GLU A 58 0.74 -2.34 -8.52
CA GLU A 58 -0.20 -3.43 -8.29
C GLU A 58 -0.49 -4.23 -9.55
N ASP A 59 -0.72 -3.57 -10.69
CA ASP A 59 -0.96 -4.23 -11.98
C ASP A 59 0.20 -5.16 -12.36
N HIS A 60 1.45 -4.69 -12.22
CA HIS A 60 2.62 -5.52 -12.52
C HIS A 60 2.85 -6.66 -11.51
N LEU A 61 2.28 -6.57 -10.30
CA LEU A 61 2.33 -7.65 -9.33
C LEU A 61 1.24 -8.70 -9.61
N VAL A 62 0.04 -8.23 -9.94
CA VAL A 62 -1.12 -9.08 -10.24
C VAL A 62 -0.93 -9.84 -11.54
N ASN A 63 -0.44 -9.16 -12.59
CA ASN A 63 -0.26 -9.73 -13.92
C ASN A 63 0.99 -10.63 -13.96
N CYS A 64 0.83 -11.95 -13.95
CA CYS A 64 1.93 -12.90 -14.22
C CYS A 64 2.16 -13.12 -15.71
N GLN A 65 1.20 -12.78 -16.56
CA GLN A 65 1.21 -13.14 -17.99
C GLN A 65 1.90 -12.12 -18.89
N GLU A 66 2.37 -10.99 -18.34
CA GLU A 66 3.27 -10.08 -19.08
C GLU A 66 4.72 -10.41 -18.68
N PRO A 67 5.42 -11.29 -19.42
CA PRO A 67 6.77 -11.76 -19.08
C PRO A 67 7.84 -10.66 -19.11
N ASN A 68 7.47 -9.41 -19.36
CA ASN A 68 8.38 -8.28 -19.44
C ASN A 68 7.68 -7.03 -18.91
N SER A 69 7.57 -6.88 -17.59
CA SER A 69 7.49 -5.53 -17.03
C SER A 69 8.92 -5.07 -16.69
N PRO A 70 9.66 -4.43 -17.64
CA PRO A 70 10.97 -3.84 -17.35
C PRO A 70 10.93 -2.99 -16.09
N ARG A 71 9.83 -2.28 -15.84
CA ARG A 71 9.68 -1.40 -14.69
C ARG A 71 9.74 -2.13 -13.35
N LEU A 72 9.10 -3.30 -13.23
CA LEU A 72 9.19 -4.10 -12.00
C LEU A 72 10.60 -4.67 -11.82
N ILE A 73 11.23 -5.16 -12.90
CA ILE A 73 12.62 -5.65 -12.87
C ILE A 73 13.59 -4.52 -12.50
N ASP A 74 13.45 -3.34 -13.09
CA ASP A 74 14.28 -2.15 -12.83
C ASP A 74 14.16 -1.70 -11.38
N PHE A 75 12.94 -1.74 -10.83
CA PHE A 75 12.69 -1.49 -9.42
C PHE A 75 13.49 -2.45 -8.52
N HIS A 76 13.45 -3.76 -8.83
CA HIS A 76 14.24 -4.76 -8.10
C HIS A 76 15.76 -4.54 -8.27
N PHE A 77 16.23 -4.29 -9.49
CA PHE A 77 17.65 -4.02 -9.73
C PHE A 77 18.13 -2.79 -8.97
N THR A 78 17.30 -1.76 -8.85
CA THR A 78 17.64 -0.57 -8.06
C THR A 78 17.92 -0.94 -6.60
N LEU A 79 17.09 -1.80 -6.00
CA LEU A 79 17.30 -2.31 -4.64
C LEU A 79 18.52 -3.24 -4.55
N LEU A 80 18.63 -4.22 -5.45
CA LEU A 80 19.71 -5.23 -5.47
C LEU A 80 21.10 -4.63 -5.71
N LYS A 81 21.21 -3.58 -6.53
CA LYS A 81 22.48 -2.86 -6.76
C LYS A 81 23.01 -2.24 -5.47
N ARG A 82 22.11 -1.74 -4.61
CA ARG A 82 22.46 -1.17 -3.30
C ARG A 82 22.90 -2.24 -2.29
N LEU A 83 22.46 -3.48 -2.47
CA LEU A 83 22.91 -4.65 -1.69
C LEU A 83 24.22 -5.28 -2.22
N SER A 84 24.90 -4.64 -3.19
CA SER A 84 26.07 -5.17 -3.90
C SER A 84 25.86 -6.51 -4.63
N LEU A 85 24.61 -6.96 -4.77
CA LEU A 85 24.25 -8.24 -5.38
C LEU A 85 24.13 -8.19 -6.90
N ALA A 86 23.81 -7.01 -7.45
CA ALA A 86 23.57 -6.81 -8.88
C ALA A 86 24.47 -5.75 -9.51
N LYS A 87 25.67 -5.52 -8.94
CA LYS A 87 26.62 -4.55 -9.48
C LYS A 87 27.01 -4.98 -10.91
N ASN A 88 26.69 -4.15 -11.91
CA ASN A 88 26.92 -4.42 -13.33
C ASN A 88 26.19 -5.66 -13.90
N ALA A 89 25.16 -6.14 -13.21
CA ALA A 89 24.34 -7.24 -13.74
C ALA A 89 23.45 -6.76 -14.89
N GLN A 90 23.35 -7.59 -15.92
CA GLN A 90 22.41 -7.42 -17.02
C GLN A 90 21.06 -8.08 -16.69
N HIS A 91 20.00 -7.69 -17.40
CA HIS A 91 18.64 -8.15 -17.13
C HIS A 91 18.48 -9.67 -17.29
N GLU A 92 19.26 -10.30 -18.17
CA GLU A 92 19.24 -11.76 -18.37
C GLU A 92 19.70 -12.54 -17.13
N LYS A 93 20.39 -11.87 -16.19
CA LYS A 93 20.82 -12.48 -14.91
C LYS A 93 19.81 -12.25 -13.78
N PHE A 94 18.68 -11.58 -14.04
CA PHE A 94 17.73 -11.19 -13.02
C PHE A 94 17.25 -12.37 -12.17
N ASP A 95 16.72 -13.43 -12.81
CA ASP A 95 16.19 -14.59 -12.08
C ASP A 95 17.26 -15.31 -11.23
N SER A 96 18.50 -15.40 -11.74
CA SER A 96 19.60 -15.98 -10.97
C SER A 96 19.94 -15.14 -9.73
N ILE A 97 19.95 -13.81 -9.86
CA ILE A 97 20.28 -12.90 -8.76
C ILE A 97 19.17 -12.86 -7.73
N ILE A 98 17.91 -12.75 -8.15
CA ILE A 98 16.77 -12.67 -7.22
C ILE A 98 16.59 -14.00 -6.49
N THR A 99 16.80 -15.14 -7.16
CA THR A 99 16.81 -16.47 -6.53
C THR A 99 17.90 -16.58 -5.45
N LYS A 100 19.13 -16.13 -5.77
CA LYS A 100 20.25 -16.10 -4.80
C LYS A 100 19.98 -15.14 -3.63
N PHE A 101 19.21 -14.07 -3.85
CA PHE A 101 18.78 -13.20 -2.78
C PHE A 101 17.75 -13.89 -1.89
N ALA A 102 16.70 -14.49 -2.48
CA ALA A 102 15.64 -15.17 -1.75
C ALA A 102 16.16 -16.30 -0.86
N SER A 103 17.19 -17.03 -1.29
CA SER A 103 17.80 -18.12 -0.52
C SER A 103 18.44 -17.67 0.80
N ARG A 104 18.58 -16.37 1.04
CA ARG A 104 19.05 -15.81 2.33
C ARG A 104 17.96 -15.77 3.39
N PHE A 105 16.70 -15.83 2.98
CA PHE A 105 15.52 -15.70 3.84
C PHE A 105 14.76 -17.01 3.95
N ASP A 106 14.54 -17.69 2.83
CA ASP A 106 13.79 -18.94 2.78
C ASP A 106 14.25 -19.83 1.62
N VAL A 107 14.51 -21.11 1.91
CA VAL A 107 15.00 -22.07 0.92
C VAL A 107 13.89 -22.46 -0.06
N HIS A 108 12.66 -22.66 0.41
CA HIS A 108 11.54 -23.06 -0.43
C HIS A 108 11.17 -21.97 -1.45
N ASP A 109 11.14 -20.71 -1.02
CA ASP A 109 10.95 -19.55 -1.88
C ASP A 109 12.01 -19.51 -2.98
N SER A 110 13.28 -19.78 -2.63
CA SER A 110 14.37 -19.80 -3.60
C SER A 110 14.29 -20.96 -4.58
N GLU A 111 13.88 -22.15 -4.14
CA GLU A 111 13.68 -23.31 -5.01
C GLU A 111 12.50 -23.09 -5.97
N HIS A 112 11.43 -22.46 -5.47
CA HIS A 112 10.28 -22.09 -6.27
C HIS A 112 10.69 -21.07 -7.35
N LEU A 113 11.34 -19.96 -6.96
CA LEU A 113 11.85 -18.95 -7.91
C LEU A 113 12.81 -19.53 -8.95
N LYS A 114 13.68 -20.48 -8.56
CA LYS A 114 14.58 -21.16 -9.49
C LYS A 114 13.84 -21.94 -10.57
N THR A 115 12.67 -22.49 -10.23
CA THR A 115 11.88 -23.35 -11.11
C THR A 115 10.99 -22.55 -12.06
N ILE A 116 10.30 -21.53 -11.54
CA ILE A 116 9.28 -20.80 -12.29
C ILE A 116 9.71 -19.40 -12.75
N GLY A 117 10.73 -18.80 -12.13
CA GLY A 117 11.13 -17.41 -12.34
C GLY A 117 10.28 -16.41 -11.56
N TYR A 118 10.83 -15.22 -11.31
CA TYR A 118 10.19 -14.23 -10.44
C TYR A 118 8.92 -13.61 -11.03
N LEU A 119 8.91 -13.32 -12.33
CA LEU A 119 7.73 -12.69 -12.97
C LEU A 119 6.52 -13.64 -13.04
N GLN A 120 6.75 -14.94 -13.05
CA GLN A 120 5.69 -15.95 -13.07
C GLN A 120 5.25 -16.39 -11.67
N ALA A 121 6.00 -16.00 -10.62
CA ALA A 121 5.66 -16.32 -9.24
C ALA A 121 4.31 -15.77 -8.80
N ASP A 122 3.71 -16.46 -7.83
CA ASP A 122 2.50 -15.98 -7.19
C ASP A 122 2.75 -14.63 -6.48
N ILE A 123 1.66 -13.90 -6.25
CA ILE A 123 1.70 -12.55 -5.67
C ILE A 123 2.36 -12.55 -4.29
N ASN A 124 2.09 -13.56 -3.46
CA ASN A 124 2.60 -13.62 -2.09
C ASN A 124 4.13 -13.78 -2.09
N LEU A 125 4.68 -14.62 -2.97
CA LEU A 125 6.11 -14.77 -3.14
C LEU A 125 6.76 -13.49 -3.70
N LYS A 126 6.13 -12.85 -4.70
CA LYS A 126 6.61 -11.56 -5.24
C LYS A 126 6.68 -10.49 -4.16
N ILE A 127 5.62 -10.33 -3.37
CA ILE A 127 5.51 -9.35 -2.29
C ILE A 127 6.48 -9.65 -1.15
N ARG A 128 6.57 -10.91 -0.68
CA ARG A 128 7.55 -11.30 0.35
C ARG A 128 8.98 -11.00 -0.10
N THR A 129 9.31 -11.28 -1.36
CA THR A 129 10.63 -10.96 -1.93
C THR A 129 10.91 -9.46 -1.94
N ILE A 130 9.94 -8.64 -2.37
CA ILE A 130 10.06 -7.16 -2.33
C ILE A 130 10.23 -6.67 -0.90
N LYS A 131 9.42 -7.16 0.04
CA LYS A 131 9.52 -6.81 1.45
C LYS A 131 10.92 -7.08 1.98
N ASN A 132 11.43 -8.29 1.76
CA ASN A 132 12.78 -8.68 2.20
C ASN A 132 13.87 -7.79 1.57
N LEU A 133 13.71 -7.40 0.30
CA LEU A 133 14.64 -6.47 -0.38
C LEU A 133 14.64 -5.07 0.25
N LEU A 134 13.47 -4.56 0.62
CA LEU A 134 13.30 -3.27 1.27
C LEU A 134 13.87 -3.32 2.69
N GLU A 135 13.52 -4.33 3.48
CA GLU A 135 14.03 -4.53 4.84
C GLU A 135 15.56 -4.67 4.86
N SER A 136 16.14 -5.42 3.91
CA SER A 136 17.59 -5.56 3.75
C SER A 136 18.32 -4.22 3.55
N GLN A 137 17.62 -3.16 3.09
CA GLN A 137 18.23 -1.85 2.95
C GLN A 137 18.70 -1.31 4.31
N PHE A 138 17.98 -1.59 5.40
CA PHE A 138 18.37 -1.13 6.74
C PHE A 138 19.71 -1.72 7.19
N ASP A 139 20.02 -2.94 6.77
CA ASP A 139 21.23 -3.63 7.20
C ASP A 139 22.47 -3.15 6.44
N VAL A 140 22.35 -2.99 5.11
CA VAL A 140 23.52 -2.84 4.24
C VAL A 140 23.61 -1.48 3.54
N ASN A 141 22.51 -0.73 3.38
CA ASN A 141 22.54 0.52 2.63
C ASN A 141 23.03 1.67 3.52
N GLN A 142 24.30 2.05 3.38
CA GLN A 142 24.93 3.09 4.19
C GLN A 142 24.25 4.46 4.08
N ILE A 143 23.66 4.80 2.92
CA ILE A 143 22.93 6.06 2.77
C ILE A 143 21.69 6.07 3.66
N LEU A 144 20.92 4.97 3.62
CA LEU A 144 19.77 4.81 4.49
C LEU A 144 20.22 4.83 5.96
N LYS A 145 21.20 4.02 6.34
CA LYS A 145 21.70 3.97 7.73
C LYS A 145 22.14 5.33 8.24
N ASN A 146 22.95 6.05 7.47
CA ASN A 146 23.43 7.38 7.84
C ASN A 146 22.29 8.40 7.98
N SER A 147 21.23 8.28 7.17
CA SER A 147 20.05 9.14 7.31
C SER A 147 19.27 8.91 8.62
N LEU A 148 19.48 7.77 9.29
CA LEU A 148 18.75 7.36 10.49
C LEU A 148 19.51 7.58 11.81
N ILE A 149 20.84 7.75 11.79
CA ILE A 149 21.73 7.75 12.98
C ILE A 149 21.30 8.76 14.07
N ASN A 150 20.61 9.85 13.70
CA ASN A 150 20.16 10.89 14.63
C ASN A 150 18.64 11.09 14.65
N LYS A 151 17.87 10.13 14.10
CA LYS A 151 16.41 10.20 14.04
C LYS A 151 15.79 9.54 15.26
N LEU A 152 14.76 10.17 15.83
CA LEU A 152 13.97 9.57 16.90
C LEU A 152 13.18 8.39 16.36
N ALA A 153 12.85 7.42 17.23
CA ALA A 153 12.06 6.25 16.82
C ALA A 153 10.75 6.61 16.11
N ARG A 154 10.06 7.68 16.55
CA ARG A 154 8.84 8.20 15.89
C ARG A 154 9.08 8.77 14.49
N GLU A 155 10.29 9.29 14.24
CA GLU A 155 10.68 9.79 12.92
C GLU A 155 11.03 8.65 11.96
N ILE A 156 11.33 7.45 12.47
CA ILE A 156 11.73 6.28 11.68
C ILE A 156 10.56 5.31 11.50
N LYS A 157 9.79 5.04 12.56
CA LYS A 157 8.66 4.10 12.52
C LYS A 157 7.48 4.72 11.78
N SER A 158 6.88 3.99 10.86
CA SER A 158 5.61 4.42 10.26
C SER A 158 4.52 4.38 11.33
N SER A 159 3.60 5.34 11.27
CA SER A 159 2.46 5.46 12.20
C SER A 159 1.18 5.52 11.37
N PRO A 160 0.05 5.01 11.89
CA PRO A 160 -1.23 5.16 11.20
C PRO A 160 -1.58 6.63 11.03
N LEU A 161 -2.40 6.93 10.02
CA LEU A 161 -2.96 8.27 9.80
C LEU A 161 -3.74 8.75 11.04
N GLY A 162 -4.49 7.85 11.65
CA GLY A 162 -5.26 8.13 12.85
C GLY A 162 -6.06 6.92 13.32
N ARG A 163 -6.85 7.15 14.37
CA ARG A 163 -7.78 6.17 14.92
C ARG A 163 -9.20 6.70 14.90
N ASP A 164 -10.17 5.81 14.75
CA ASP A 164 -11.56 6.16 15.02
C ASP A 164 -11.84 6.16 16.54
N ARG A 165 -13.08 6.50 16.92
CA ARG A 165 -13.56 6.46 18.30
C ARG A 165 -13.51 5.08 18.96
N PHE A 166 -13.31 4.03 18.17
CA PHE A 166 -13.22 2.64 18.61
C PHE A 166 -11.76 2.20 18.78
N GLY A 167 -10.80 3.10 18.56
CA GLY A 167 -9.37 2.82 18.67
C GLY A 167 -8.80 2.05 17.48
N VAL A 168 -9.59 1.84 16.43
CA VAL A 168 -9.16 1.16 15.20
C VAL A 168 -8.21 2.07 14.45
N SER A 169 -7.04 1.55 14.04
CA SER A 169 -6.02 2.33 13.34
C SER A 169 -6.20 2.26 11.83
N TYR A 170 -6.08 3.42 11.16
CA TYR A 170 -6.22 3.56 9.72
C TYR A 170 -4.92 4.01 9.08
N TRP A 171 -4.55 3.37 7.98
CA TRP A 171 -3.34 3.62 7.22
C TRP A 171 -3.71 4.14 5.84
N PHE A 172 -3.22 5.31 5.48
CA PHE A 172 -3.58 5.99 4.25
C PHE A 172 -2.35 6.20 3.39
N PHE A 173 -2.45 5.86 2.10
CA PHE A 173 -1.42 6.09 1.10
C PHE A 173 -2.03 6.76 -0.11
N MET A 174 -1.31 7.72 -0.67
CA MET A 174 -1.69 8.40 -1.89
C MET A 174 -0.46 8.63 -2.77
N ASP A 175 -0.54 8.29 -4.04
CA ASP A 175 0.51 8.64 -5.00
C ASP A 175 0.27 10.00 -5.66
N LYS A 176 1.23 10.44 -6.48
CA LYS A 176 1.15 11.73 -7.19
C LYS A 176 0.03 11.80 -8.23
N ASN A 177 -0.52 10.67 -8.61
CA ASN A 177 -1.64 10.56 -9.54
C ASN A 177 -2.98 10.55 -8.80
N CYS A 178 -2.99 10.80 -7.48
CA CYS A 178 -4.15 10.78 -6.61
C CYS A 178 -4.81 9.40 -6.51
N PHE A 179 -4.10 8.30 -6.81
CA PHE A 179 -4.58 6.99 -6.43
C PHE A 179 -4.42 6.82 -4.93
N VAL A 180 -5.51 6.43 -4.27
CA VAL A 180 -5.58 6.33 -2.81
C VAL A 180 -5.74 4.88 -2.36
N ARG A 181 -5.10 4.53 -1.25
CA ARG A 181 -5.34 3.29 -0.53
C ARG A 181 -5.60 3.61 0.92
N LEU A 182 -6.70 3.09 1.46
CA LEU A 182 -7.00 3.15 2.88
C LEU A 182 -7.08 1.72 3.41
N PHE A 183 -6.30 1.44 4.45
CA PHE A 183 -6.32 0.17 5.16
C PHE A 183 -6.73 0.38 6.61
N ARG A 184 -7.36 -0.63 7.18
CA ARG A 184 -7.64 -0.78 8.59
C ARG A 184 -6.70 -1.84 9.16
N GLU A 185 -6.07 -1.54 10.28
CA GLU A 185 -5.29 -2.52 11.04
C GLU A 185 -6.18 -3.17 12.11
N ASP A 186 -6.27 -4.50 12.09
CA ASP A 186 -6.89 -5.28 13.16
C ASP A 186 -5.83 -5.76 14.14
N ILE A 187 -5.81 -5.17 15.34
CA ILE A 187 -4.84 -5.49 16.39
C ILE A 187 -5.10 -6.84 17.05
N ASN A 188 -6.29 -7.42 16.91
CA ASN A 188 -6.69 -8.66 17.58
C ASN A 188 -6.39 -9.91 16.75
N ILE A 189 -6.18 -9.73 15.44
CA ILE A 189 -5.91 -10.81 14.49
C ILE A 189 -4.56 -10.50 13.83
N ASP A 190 -3.46 -10.86 14.50
CA ASP A 190 -2.08 -10.83 13.97
C ASP A 190 -1.68 -9.57 13.17
N ARG A 191 -2.17 -8.39 13.56
CA ARG A 191 -1.95 -7.12 12.83
C ARG A 191 -2.28 -7.27 11.34
N THR A 192 -3.39 -7.93 11.04
CA THR A 192 -3.90 -8.04 9.68
C THR A 192 -4.36 -6.68 9.19
N TRP A 193 -4.09 -6.40 7.92
CA TRP A 193 -4.50 -5.17 7.26
C TRP A 193 -5.63 -5.50 6.31
N THR A 194 -6.77 -4.83 6.50
CA THR A 194 -7.92 -4.97 5.61
C THR A 194 -8.03 -3.71 4.76
N ASN A 195 -8.13 -3.89 3.45
CA ASN A 195 -8.37 -2.78 2.54
C ASN A 195 -9.81 -2.25 2.70
N ILE A 196 -9.95 -0.93 2.83
CA ILE A 196 -11.22 -0.23 3.06
C ILE A 196 -11.61 0.62 1.85
N ALA A 197 -10.63 1.24 1.18
CA ALA A 197 -10.87 2.06 -0.01
C ALA A 197 -9.70 1.99 -0.99
N ASN A 198 -10.03 1.96 -2.29
CA ASN A 198 -9.10 1.89 -3.42
C ASN A 198 -9.19 3.08 -4.37
N ASN A 199 -10.13 3.98 -4.15
CA ASN A 199 -10.34 5.16 -4.96
C ASN A 199 -10.98 6.27 -4.12
N CYS A 200 -11.04 7.48 -4.69
CA CYS A 200 -11.55 8.66 -4.01
C CYS A 200 -13.03 8.51 -3.62
N ASP A 201 -13.85 7.83 -4.43
CA ASP A 201 -15.28 7.65 -4.17
C ASP A 201 -15.50 6.73 -2.96
N GLU A 202 -14.78 5.61 -2.88
CA GLU A 202 -14.80 4.70 -1.73
C GLU A 202 -14.29 5.40 -0.47
N LEU A 203 -13.25 6.21 -0.59
CA LEU A 203 -12.71 7.01 0.52
C LEU A 203 -13.74 8.02 1.03
N GLU A 204 -14.38 8.77 0.12
CA GLU A 204 -15.42 9.74 0.48
C GLU A 204 -16.60 9.06 1.19
N ASN A 205 -17.04 7.92 0.65
CA ASN A 205 -18.09 7.11 1.26
C ASN A 205 -17.69 6.64 2.66
N PHE A 206 -16.43 6.20 2.86
CA PHE A 206 -15.95 5.78 4.16
C PHE A 206 -15.85 6.95 5.16
N ILE A 207 -15.39 8.12 4.72
CA ILE A 207 -15.38 9.34 5.55
C ILE A 207 -16.79 9.70 6.01
N LYS A 208 -17.79 9.64 5.11
CA LYS A 208 -19.20 9.86 5.48
C LYS A 208 -19.65 8.86 6.55
N LEU A 209 -19.26 7.59 6.46
CA LEU A 209 -19.59 6.59 7.48
C LEU A 209 -18.95 6.91 8.84
N LEU A 210 -17.70 7.36 8.85
CA LEU A 210 -17.00 7.77 10.08
C LEU A 210 -17.68 8.97 10.74
N ILE A 211 -18.04 10.00 9.95
CA ILE A 211 -18.71 11.22 10.45
C ILE A 211 -20.08 10.90 11.06
N THR A 212 -20.81 9.97 10.43
CA THR A 212 -22.18 9.65 10.80
C THR A 212 -22.29 8.50 11.80
N ASP A 213 -21.16 7.99 12.29
CA ASP A 213 -21.07 6.87 13.24
C ASP A 213 -21.73 5.56 12.75
N PHE A 214 -21.97 5.44 11.44
CA PHE A 214 -22.58 4.25 10.83
C PHE A 214 -21.60 3.10 10.61
N VAL A 215 -20.30 3.30 10.89
CA VAL A 215 -19.29 2.23 10.81
C VAL A 215 -19.70 1.01 11.65
N VAL A 216 -20.38 1.23 12.79
CA VAL A 216 -20.88 0.15 13.66
C VAL A 216 -22.07 -0.61 13.06
N ARG A 217 -22.83 0.00 12.15
CA ARG A 217 -24.10 -0.54 11.65
C ARG A 217 -23.97 -1.27 10.32
N LYS A 218 -23.01 -0.88 9.48
CA LYS A 218 -22.81 -1.55 8.20
C LYS A 218 -22.07 -2.87 8.40
N LYS A 219 -22.82 -3.96 8.19
CA LYS A 219 -22.27 -5.29 7.99
C LYS A 219 -21.26 -5.31 6.85
N PHE A 220 -19.97 -5.15 7.12
CA PHE A 220 -18.91 -5.51 6.16
C PHE A 220 -18.80 -7.04 6.21
N PRO A 221 -19.24 -7.82 5.22
CA PRO A 221 -19.64 -9.24 5.38
C PRO A 221 -18.75 -10.19 6.23
N ASP A 222 -17.46 -9.90 6.45
CA ASP A 222 -16.53 -10.67 7.30
C ASP A 222 -16.30 -10.11 8.73
N TRP A 223 -16.97 -9.01 9.09
CA TRP A 223 -16.84 -8.19 10.30
C TRP A 223 -17.51 -8.72 11.59
N ILE A 224 -17.46 -10.01 11.92
CA ILE A 224 -17.98 -10.45 13.24
C ILE A 224 -17.06 -9.90 14.34
N ILE A 225 -17.37 -8.69 14.75
CA ILE A 225 -16.94 -8.06 15.98
C ILE A 225 -18.18 -8.13 16.86
N ASP A 226 -18.12 -8.94 17.91
CA ASP A 226 -19.21 -9.09 18.85
C ASP A 226 -19.50 -7.73 19.52
N TYR A 227 -20.71 -7.22 19.30
CA TYR A 227 -21.19 -5.92 19.78
C TYR A 227 -21.14 -5.85 21.33
N GLU A 228 -21.25 -7.00 21.99
CA GLU A 228 -21.17 -7.10 23.46
C GLU A 228 -19.74 -6.91 23.97
N GLN A 229 -18.72 -7.35 23.22
CA GLN A 229 -17.32 -7.17 23.60
C GLN A 229 -16.88 -5.70 23.47
N PHE A 230 -17.40 -4.98 22.47
CA PHE A 230 -17.06 -3.57 22.20
C PHE A 230 -17.67 -2.54 23.16
N SER A 231 -18.86 -2.81 23.71
CA SER A 231 -19.52 -1.91 24.67
C SER A 231 -18.73 -1.72 25.97
N SER A 232 -17.74 -2.58 26.21
CA SER A 232 -16.83 -2.53 27.37
C SER A 232 -15.45 -1.95 27.08
N LEU A 233 -15.09 -1.74 25.80
CA LEU A 233 -13.79 -1.18 25.42
C LEU A 233 -13.81 0.33 25.64
N GLN A 234 -13.13 0.79 26.68
CA GLN A 234 -12.74 2.19 26.78
C GLN A 234 -11.71 2.50 25.67
N PRO A 235 -11.68 3.72 25.12
CA PRO A 235 -10.59 4.14 24.25
C PRO A 235 -9.26 3.85 24.96
N SER A 236 -8.47 2.90 24.44
CA SER A 236 -7.16 2.63 25.02
C SER A 236 -6.26 3.83 24.73
N ASN A 237 -5.80 4.49 25.79
CA ASN A 237 -4.75 5.51 25.75
C ASN A 237 -3.37 4.94 25.41
N ASP A 238 -3.24 3.63 25.15
CA ASP A 238 -1.95 3.00 24.82
C ASP A 238 -1.39 3.51 23.47
N PHE A 239 -2.20 4.23 22.67
CA PHE A 239 -1.68 4.92 21.48
C PHE A 239 -0.57 5.92 21.84
N GLU A 240 -0.73 6.73 22.88
CA GLU A 240 0.30 7.70 23.27
C GLU A 240 1.59 7.02 23.76
N GLN A 241 1.49 5.78 24.27
CA GLN A 241 2.64 4.96 24.65
C GLN A 241 3.41 4.39 23.45
N TYR A 242 2.73 4.04 22.35
CA TYR A 242 3.37 3.39 21.19
C TYR A 242 3.60 4.33 19.99
N TYR A 243 2.77 5.36 19.84
CA TYR A 243 2.77 6.31 18.73
C TYR A 243 2.35 7.70 19.24
N SER A 244 3.31 8.50 19.71
CA SER A 244 3.03 9.89 20.08
C SER A 244 2.48 10.66 18.87
N PRO A 245 1.41 11.46 19.01
CA PRO A 245 0.86 12.26 17.91
C PRO A 245 1.96 13.13 17.30
N THR A 246 2.06 13.13 15.97
CA THR A 246 2.99 14.03 15.27
C THR A 246 2.50 15.45 15.51
N PRO A 247 3.28 16.32 16.16
CA PRO A 247 2.89 17.72 16.27
C PRO A 247 2.80 18.30 14.86
N VAL A 248 1.61 18.76 14.48
CA VAL A 248 1.44 19.57 13.28
C VAL A 248 2.17 20.87 13.55
N ASN A 249 3.41 20.96 13.10
CA ASN A 249 4.16 22.21 13.12
C ASN A 249 3.61 23.03 11.95
N VAL A 250 2.48 23.71 12.18
CA VAL A 250 2.00 24.73 11.25
C VAL A 250 3.04 25.84 11.28
N ASN A 251 3.94 25.86 10.30
CA ASN A 251 4.74 27.04 10.08
C ASN A 251 3.77 28.18 9.76
N LYS A 252 3.89 29.30 10.47
CA LYS A 252 3.02 30.47 10.26
C LYS A 252 3.08 31.01 8.83
N GLU A 253 4.11 30.64 8.06
CA GLU A 253 4.27 30.94 6.65
C GLU A 253 3.30 30.14 5.74
N ASP A 254 3.02 28.87 6.06
CA ASP A 254 2.08 28.02 5.29
C ASP A 254 0.62 28.47 5.50
N GLU A 255 0.30 29.06 6.66
CA GLU A 255 -1.01 29.65 6.94
C GLU A 255 -1.28 30.93 6.14
N GLU A 256 -0.26 31.75 5.91
CA GLU A 256 -0.38 32.95 5.08
C GLU A 256 -0.49 32.60 3.60
N GLU A 257 0.21 31.56 3.13
CA GLU A 257 0.10 31.07 1.75
C GLU A 257 -1.27 30.41 1.48
N MET A 258 -1.83 29.65 2.44
CA MET A 258 -3.21 29.16 2.35
C MET A 258 -4.26 30.28 2.39
N LYS A 259 -4.04 31.36 3.15
CA LYS A 259 -4.93 32.54 3.16
C LYS A 259 -4.85 33.34 1.86
N LYS A 260 -3.68 33.42 1.24
CA LYS A 260 -3.46 34.08 -0.06
C LYS A 260 -4.09 33.28 -1.21
N ASN A 261 -4.02 31.95 -1.15
CA ASN A 261 -4.61 31.05 -2.15
C ASN A 261 -6.12 30.83 -1.99
N LYS A 262 -6.72 31.21 -0.84
CA LYS A 262 -8.18 31.27 -0.66
C LYS A 262 -8.85 32.48 -1.32
N SER A 263 -8.08 33.45 -1.83
CA SER A 263 -8.63 34.70 -2.40
C SER A 263 -8.75 34.71 -3.92
N ILE A 264 -8.52 33.59 -4.62
CA ILE A 264 -8.65 33.51 -6.08
C ILE A 264 -9.67 32.45 -6.46
N SER A 265 -10.89 32.93 -6.78
CA SER A 265 -12.00 32.24 -7.45
C SER A 265 -12.66 31.13 -6.62
N ILE A 266 -13.95 31.23 -6.24
CA ILE A 266 -15.08 31.18 -7.18
C ILE A 266 -16.19 32.13 -6.71
N TYR A 267 -16.42 33.22 -7.45
CA TYR A 267 -17.72 33.85 -7.51
C TYR A 267 -18.55 33.11 -8.58
N PHE A 268 -19.61 32.43 -8.18
CA PHE A 268 -20.81 32.32 -9.00
C PHE A 268 -21.95 32.94 -8.20
N SER A 269 -22.33 34.15 -8.61
CA SER A 269 -23.53 34.84 -8.14
C SER A 269 -24.78 34.10 -8.62
N ASN A 270 -25.73 33.91 -7.71
CA ASN A 270 -27.13 33.67 -8.02
C ASN A 270 -27.83 35.00 -8.30
N ASN A 271 -28.62 35.06 -9.37
CA ASN A 271 -29.53 36.14 -9.81
C ASN A 271 -28.90 37.49 -10.18
#